data_AF-A0A182SI33-F1
#
_entry.id   AF-A0A182SI33-F1
#
_cell.length_a   1.000
_cell.length_b   1.000
_cell.length_c   1.000
_cell.angle_alpha   90.00
_cell.angle_beta   90.00
_cell.angle_gamma   90.00
#
_symmetry.space_group_name_H-M   'P 1'
#
loop_
_entity.id
_entity.type
_entity.pdbx_description
1 polymer ?
#
loop_
_entity_poly.entity_id
_entity_poly.type
_entity_poly.pdbx_seq_one_letter_code
_entity_poly.pdbx_strand_id
1 'polypeptide(L)'
;MGTLLSGRWNRWIVLVAVWMLAAGGLPAVKTAHLTGTFEVDDFFRFLHKFGFQKTEKHSQKDTEWDTFGYIYGNITSRVNLTVPVTLAVLDKRSFLEYYANRNDYDRDVACQRMFEKLDKIVYSRACNPHAEADYLRRIPCEKGKLCVDEDTRENVVPGSQFTFVISDPNVPRFWYVSMVACYQNVSTCQWHHYDYRKFHTDPPSIDYDITLVNGNPNRQTLSLFNPLLFHFSFDQQNTLE
;
A
#
# COMPACT_ATOMS: atom_id res chain seq x y z
N MET A 1 -65.19 34.41 10.59
CA MET A 1 -64.06 34.52 11.54
C MET A 1 -63.85 33.16 12.16
N GLY A 2 -62.72 32.48 12.13
CA GLY A 2 -61.39 32.74 11.62
C GLY A 2 -60.61 31.44 11.90
N THR A 3 -59.94 30.94 10.86
CA THR A 3 -58.99 29.82 10.88
C THR A 3 -57.82 30.11 11.82
N LEU A 4 -57.21 29.08 12.40
CA LEU A 4 -55.75 28.91 12.67
C LEU A 4 -55.52 28.01 13.89
N LEU A 5 -55.34 26.71 13.70
CA LEU A 5 -54.66 25.81 14.67
C LEU A 5 -54.35 24.46 14.01
N SER A 6 -53.53 24.45 12.95
CA SER A 6 -52.98 23.18 12.43
C SER A 6 -51.55 23.26 11.86
N GLY A 7 -50.95 24.45 11.78
CA GLY A 7 -49.67 24.64 11.05
C GLY A 7 -48.39 24.49 11.87
N ARG A 8 -48.45 24.35 13.21
CA ARG A 8 -47.25 24.49 14.06
C ARG A 8 -46.61 23.17 14.49
N TRP A 9 -47.32 22.04 14.42
CA TRP A 9 -46.77 20.74 14.81
C TRP A 9 -46.08 20.01 13.64
N ASN A 10 -46.64 20.13 12.42
CA ASN A 10 -46.05 19.54 11.22
C ASN A 10 -44.69 20.15 10.83
N ARG A 11 -44.41 21.42 11.15
CA ARG A 11 -43.12 22.05 10.82
C ARG A 11 -41.96 21.50 11.66
N TRP A 12 -42.21 21.13 12.91
CA TRP A 12 -41.17 20.57 13.79
C TRP A 12 -40.83 19.12 13.41
N ILE A 13 -41.83 18.32 13.04
CA ILE A 13 -41.61 16.94 12.59
C ILE A 13 -40.80 16.92 11.27
N VAL A 14 -41.11 17.82 10.33
CA VAL A 14 -40.36 17.95 9.08
C VAL A 14 -38.93 18.42 9.33
N LEU A 15 -38.71 19.38 10.24
CA LEU A 15 -37.36 19.87 10.56
C LEU A 15 -36.49 18.82 11.27
N VAL A 16 -37.07 18.00 12.14
CA VAL A 16 -36.34 16.88 12.80
C VAL A 16 -36.04 15.76 11.80
N ALA A 17 -36.96 15.44 10.90
CA ALA A 17 -36.73 14.45 9.84
C ALA A 17 -35.63 14.91 8.84
N VAL A 18 -35.60 16.20 8.49
CA VAL A 18 -34.54 16.77 7.63
C VAL A 18 -33.18 16.80 8.33
N TRP A 19 -33.14 17.06 9.63
CA TRP A 19 -31.89 16.97 10.41
C TRP A 19 -31.39 15.53 10.55
N MET A 20 -32.27 14.54 10.71
CA MET A 20 -31.86 13.13 10.76
C MET A 20 -31.43 12.59 9.39
N LEU A 21 -31.97 13.11 8.28
CA LEU A 21 -31.52 12.77 6.93
C LEU A 21 -30.19 13.44 6.56
N ALA A 22 -29.89 14.63 7.12
CA ALA A 22 -28.63 15.33 6.88
C ALA A 22 -27.46 14.84 7.78
N ALA A 23 -27.76 14.21 8.91
CA ALA A 23 -26.76 13.61 9.81
C ALA A 23 -26.33 12.20 9.41
N GLY A 24 -27.00 11.60 8.40
CA GLY A 24 -26.55 10.37 7.75
C GLY A 24 -25.34 10.66 6.88
N GLY A 25 -24.16 10.80 7.49
CA GLY A 25 -22.90 10.77 6.76
C GLY A 25 -22.87 9.50 5.90
N LEU A 26 -22.75 9.66 4.59
CA LEU A 26 -22.49 8.53 3.69
C LEU A 26 -21.32 7.74 4.28
N PRO A 27 -21.41 6.41 4.45
CA PRO A 27 -20.28 5.63 4.91
C PRO A 27 -19.13 5.91 3.96
N ALA A 28 -18.02 6.43 4.50
CA ALA A 28 -16.82 6.67 3.72
C ALA A 28 -16.42 5.33 3.09
N VAL A 29 -16.58 5.23 1.77
CA VAL A 29 -16.15 4.07 1.00
C VAL A 29 -14.66 3.93 1.24
N LYS A 30 -14.26 2.92 2.03
CA LYS A 30 -12.85 2.59 2.26
C LYS A 30 -12.29 1.91 1.01
N THR A 31 -12.11 2.66 -0.06
CA THR A 31 -11.21 2.25 -1.13
C THR A 31 -9.82 2.06 -0.53
N ALA A 32 -9.10 0.98 -0.88
CA ALA A 32 -7.73 0.78 -0.42
C ALA A 32 -6.72 1.72 -1.13
N HIS A 33 -6.94 3.01 -0.92
CA HIS A 33 -6.15 4.12 -1.41
C HIS A 33 -5.51 4.78 -0.19
N LEU A 34 -4.18 4.78 -0.15
CA LEU A 34 -3.37 5.21 0.97
C LEU A 34 -2.63 6.48 0.57
N THR A 35 -2.92 7.58 1.27
CA THR A 35 -2.19 8.83 1.13
C THR A 35 -1.60 9.25 2.46
N GLY A 36 -0.44 9.90 2.41
CA GLY A 36 0.17 10.47 3.60
C GLY A 36 1.65 10.74 3.43
N THR A 37 2.31 10.93 4.56
CA THR A 37 3.73 11.26 4.63
C THR A 37 4.40 10.37 5.67
N PHE A 38 5.58 9.87 5.36
CA PHE A 38 6.47 9.13 6.24
C PHE A 38 7.70 9.98 6.54
N GLU A 39 7.93 10.30 7.82
CA GLU A 39 9.16 10.95 8.25
C GLU A 39 10.19 9.89 8.57
N VAL A 40 11.41 10.03 8.04
CA VAL A 40 12.43 8.99 8.22
C VAL A 40 12.86 8.79 9.68
N ASP A 41 12.62 9.76 10.56
CA ASP A 41 12.91 9.63 12.00
C ASP A 41 11.93 8.69 12.73
N ASP A 42 10.74 8.46 12.16
CA ASP A 42 9.77 7.48 12.68
C ASP A 42 10.33 6.06 12.67
N PHE A 43 11.43 5.83 11.94
CA PHE A 43 12.11 4.56 11.70
C PHE A 43 11.27 3.52 10.96
N PHE A 44 10.04 3.26 11.40
CA PHE A 44 9.14 2.27 10.84
C PHE A 44 7.69 2.77 10.81
N ARG A 45 7.01 2.60 9.68
CA ARG A 45 5.61 2.94 9.52
C ARG A 45 4.84 1.80 8.86
N PHE A 46 3.88 1.24 9.59
CA PHE A 46 2.89 0.35 9.01
C PHE A 46 1.82 1.15 8.26
N LEU A 47 1.54 0.81 7.01
CA LEU A 47 0.58 1.53 6.18
C LEU A 47 -0.75 0.80 6.10
N HIS A 48 -0.73 -0.48 5.72
CA HIS A 48 -1.97 -1.22 5.49
C HIS A 48 -1.80 -2.73 5.50
N LYS A 49 -2.87 -3.43 5.86
CA LYS A 49 -3.04 -4.88 5.67
C LYS A 49 -4.16 -5.07 4.66
N PHE A 50 -3.89 -5.78 3.58
CA PHE A 50 -4.85 -6.03 2.52
C PHE A 50 -4.91 -7.50 2.14
N GLY A 51 -6.12 -8.03 2.02
CA GLY A 51 -6.38 -9.39 1.61
C GLY A 51 -6.60 -9.47 0.10
N PHE A 52 -5.71 -10.17 -0.58
CA PHE A 52 -5.83 -10.44 -2.02
C PHE A 52 -6.54 -11.78 -2.26
N GLN A 53 -7.48 -11.79 -3.22
CA GLN A 53 -8.18 -13.00 -3.67
C GLN A 53 -8.42 -13.01 -5.18
N LYS A 54 -8.55 -14.20 -5.78
CA LYS A 54 -8.86 -14.34 -7.20
C LYS A 54 -10.28 -13.84 -7.44
N THR A 55 -10.43 -12.78 -8.23
CA THR A 55 -11.72 -12.17 -8.54
C THR A 55 -12.45 -12.86 -9.70
N GLU A 56 -11.80 -13.75 -10.46
CA GLU A 56 -12.41 -14.47 -11.59
C GLU A 56 -12.20 -15.99 -11.51
N LYS A 57 -13.30 -16.76 -11.46
CA LYS A 57 -13.30 -18.24 -11.57
C LYS A 57 -13.63 -18.76 -12.97
N HIS A 58 -13.99 -17.90 -13.93
CA HIS A 58 -14.62 -18.31 -15.21
C HIS A 58 -13.76 -18.13 -16.47
N SER A 59 -12.50 -17.67 -16.38
CA SER A 59 -11.58 -17.74 -17.52
C SER A 59 -11.09 -19.18 -17.69
N GLN A 60 -11.79 -19.98 -18.49
CA GLN A 60 -11.43 -21.36 -18.87
C GLN A 60 -10.18 -21.46 -19.77
N LYS A 61 -9.26 -20.50 -19.67
CA LYS A 61 -7.93 -20.63 -20.26
C LYS A 61 -6.92 -20.25 -19.19
N ASP A 62 -6.24 -21.27 -18.70
CA ASP A 62 -4.98 -21.18 -17.97
C ASP A 62 -3.92 -20.56 -18.91
N THR A 63 -4.05 -19.27 -19.19
CA THR A 63 -3.10 -18.50 -20.00
C THR A 63 -2.57 -17.34 -19.16
N GLU A 64 -1.39 -17.58 -18.59
CA GLU A 64 -0.26 -16.66 -18.35
C GLU A 64 -0.44 -15.38 -17.50
N TRP A 65 -1.66 -15.00 -17.07
CA TRP A 65 -1.92 -13.72 -16.39
C TRP A 65 -2.80 -13.80 -15.12
N ASP A 66 -2.69 -14.91 -14.38
CA ASP A 66 -3.38 -15.17 -13.12
C ASP A 66 -2.78 -14.35 -11.95
N THR A 67 -2.98 -13.03 -12.02
CA THR A 67 -2.58 -12.09 -10.96
C THR A 67 -3.74 -11.87 -10.01
N PHE A 68 -3.49 -11.96 -8.71
CA PHE A 68 -4.54 -11.86 -7.69
C PHE A 68 -4.82 -10.42 -7.28
N GLY A 69 -3.84 -9.54 -7.49
CA GLY A 69 -4.00 -8.11 -7.28
C GLY A 69 -2.71 -7.36 -7.51
N TYR A 70 -2.80 -6.05 -7.35
CA TYR A 70 -1.73 -5.10 -7.62
C TYR A 70 -1.63 -4.11 -6.46
N ILE A 71 -0.40 -3.71 -6.17
CA ILE A 71 -0.09 -2.57 -5.31
C ILE A 71 0.77 -1.64 -6.12
N TYR A 72 0.29 -0.43 -6.39
CA TYR A 72 0.97 0.51 -7.25
C TYR A 72 0.75 1.93 -6.76
N GLY A 73 1.61 2.84 -7.21
CA GLY A 73 1.42 4.25 -6.90
C GLY A 73 2.68 5.07 -7.05
N ASN A 74 2.69 6.20 -6.34
CA ASN A 74 3.73 7.21 -6.38
C ASN A 74 4.28 7.44 -4.97
N ILE A 75 5.60 7.44 -4.84
CA ILE A 75 6.28 7.70 -3.58
C ILE A 75 7.45 8.61 -3.87
N THR A 76 7.36 9.86 -3.43
CA THR A 76 8.33 10.90 -3.77
C THR A 76 8.73 11.68 -2.53
N SER A 77 9.84 12.40 -2.60
CA SER A 77 10.20 13.38 -1.57
C SER A 77 10.43 14.74 -2.21
N ARG A 78 10.35 15.79 -1.37
CA ARG A 78 10.72 17.16 -1.75
C ARG A 78 12.24 17.35 -1.69
N VAL A 79 12.94 16.54 -0.89
CA VAL A 79 14.39 16.55 -0.74
C VAL A 79 14.96 15.25 -1.30
N ASN A 80 16.15 15.31 -1.89
CA ASN A 80 16.83 14.12 -2.36
C ASN A 80 17.53 13.46 -1.19
N LEU A 81 17.18 12.22 -0.89
CA LEU A 81 17.89 11.41 0.10
C LEU A 81 19.23 10.97 -0.50
N THR A 82 20.29 10.99 0.31
CA THR A 82 21.63 10.52 -0.09
C THR A 82 21.63 9.04 -0.47
N VAL A 83 20.85 8.23 0.24
CA VAL A 83 20.58 6.83 -0.09
C VAL A 83 19.09 6.56 0.08
N PRO A 84 18.46 5.76 -0.80
CA PRO A 84 17.04 5.47 -0.68
C PRO A 84 16.76 4.55 0.51
N VAL A 85 15.63 4.77 1.18
CA VAL A 85 15.07 3.89 2.20
C VAL A 85 14.11 2.87 1.58
N THR A 86 13.43 2.06 2.39
CA THR A 86 12.76 0.84 1.89
C THR A 86 11.25 0.86 2.11
N LEU A 87 10.52 0.61 1.03
CA LEU A 87 9.13 0.16 1.04
C LEU A 87 9.13 -1.38 1.03
N ALA A 88 8.39 -1.99 1.95
CA ALA A 88 8.25 -3.44 2.06
C ALA A 88 6.79 -3.86 1.89
N VAL A 89 6.55 -4.76 0.95
CA VAL A 89 5.28 -5.42 0.66
C VAL A 89 5.46 -6.91 0.92
N LEU A 90 4.93 -7.39 2.03
CA LEU A 90 5.27 -8.72 2.56
C LEU A 90 4.02 -9.57 2.79
N ASP A 91 4.13 -10.87 2.56
CA ASP A 91 3.15 -11.83 3.05
C ASP A 91 3.14 -11.89 4.59
N LYS A 92 2.12 -12.53 5.18
CA LYS A 92 1.98 -12.67 6.64
C LYS A 92 3.23 -13.27 7.31
N ARG A 93 3.81 -14.33 6.76
CA ARG A 93 4.91 -15.06 7.40
C ARG A 93 6.16 -14.18 7.45
N SER A 94 6.49 -13.58 6.32
CA SER A 94 7.64 -12.69 6.15
C SER A 94 7.46 -11.41 6.98
N PHE A 95 6.26 -10.83 6.97
CA PHE A 95 5.95 -9.61 7.72
C PHE A 95 6.07 -9.79 9.23
N LEU A 96 5.58 -10.90 9.80
CA LEU A 96 5.57 -11.07 11.27
C LEU A 96 6.98 -11.08 11.85
N GLU A 97 7.91 -11.74 11.18
CA GLU A 97 9.30 -11.80 11.63
C GLU A 97 10.02 -10.45 11.44
N TYR A 98 9.90 -9.89 10.24
CA TYR A 98 10.38 -8.54 9.92
C TYR A 98 9.87 -7.50 10.93
N TYR A 99 8.57 -7.51 11.25
CA TYR A 99 7.96 -6.58 12.18
C TYR A 99 8.41 -6.82 13.63
N ALA A 100 8.59 -8.07 14.05
CA ALA A 100 9.03 -8.40 15.40
C ALA A 100 10.45 -7.87 15.70
N ASN A 101 11.32 -7.87 14.70
CA ASN A 101 12.73 -7.46 14.83
C ASN A 101 12.95 -5.94 14.79
N ARG A 102 11.90 -5.11 14.67
CA ARG A 102 12.02 -3.65 14.60
C ARG A 102 12.36 -2.97 15.94
N ASN A 103 12.01 -3.61 17.06
CA ASN A 103 12.07 -3.00 18.38
C ASN A 103 13.43 -3.26 19.06
N ASP A 104 14.52 -2.80 18.42
CA ASP A 104 15.86 -2.76 19.04
C ASP A 104 16.22 -1.30 19.38
N TYR A 105 17.02 -1.10 20.43
CA TYR A 105 17.53 0.23 20.79
C TYR A 105 18.54 0.71 19.75
N ASP A 106 19.30 -0.22 19.17
CA ASP A 106 20.19 0.04 18.06
C ASP A 106 19.46 -0.19 16.72
N ARG A 107 19.16 0.91 16.02
CA ARG A 107 18.44 0.87 14.76
C ARG A 107 19.23 0.19 13.63
N ASP A 108 20.56 0.20 13.66
CA ASP A 108 21.37 -0.54 12.67
C ASP A 108 21.23 -2.05 12.89
N VAL A 109 21.27 -2.49 14.15
CA VAL A 109 21.01 -3.89 14.51
C VAL A 109 19.57 -4.30 14.19
N ALA A 110 18.59 -3.42 14.41
CA ALA A 110 17.21 -3.64 14.00
C ALA A 110 17.12 -3.87 12.49
N CYS A 111 17.69 -2.99 11.67
CA CYS A 111 17.70 -3.16 10.22
C CYS A 111 18.30 -4.51 9.80
N GLN A 112 19.43 -4.92 10.37
CA GLN A 112 20.04 -6.22 10.06
C GLN A 112 19.10 -7.39 10.38
N ARG A 113 18.47 -7.40 11.55
CA ARG A 113 17.56 -8.48 11.97
C ARG A 113 16.23 -8.48 11.23
N MET A 114 15.71 -7.30 10.88
CA MET A 114 14.47 -7.16 10.11
C MET A 114 14.60 -7.84 8.75
N PHE A 115 15.77 -7.72 8.10
CA PHE A 115 15.98 -8.22 6.74
C PHE A 115 16.78 -9.52 6.64
N GLU A 116 17.32 -10.06 7.73
CA GLU A 116 18.17 -11.27 7.73
C GLU A 116 17.58 -12.46 6.94
N LYS A 117 16.28 -12.71 7.09
CA LYS A 117 15.59 -13.76 6.31
C LYS A 117 15.09 -13.29 4.96
N LEU A 118 14.69 -12.02 4.85
CA LEU A 118 14.22 -11.45 3.59
C LEU A 118 15.33 -11.46 2.54
N ASP A 119 16.57 -11.18 2.93
CA ASP A 119 17.73 -11.19 2.03
C ASP A 119 17.96 -12.52 1.32
N LYS A 120 17.48 -13.62 1.89
CA LYS A 120 17.62 -14.96 1.31
C LYS A 120 16.60 -15.24 0.21
N ILE A 121 15.48 -14.51 0.20
CA ILE A 121 14.34 -14.80 -0.68
C ILE A 121 14.00 -13.65 -1.61
N VAL A 122 14.34 -12.40 -1.25
CA VAL A 122 14.01 -11.21 -2.01
C VAL A 122 15.05 -10.95 -3.09
N TYR A 123 14.56 -10.65 -4.29
CA TYR A 123 15.40 -10.23 -5.40
C TYR A 123 16.08 -8.89 -5.11
N SER A 124 17.40 -8.86 -5.31
CA SER A 124 18.19 -7.63 -5.34
C SER A 124 19.23 -7.79 -6.43
N ARG A 125 19.21 -6.91 -7.44
CA ARG A 125 20.12 -7.00 -8.58
C ARG A 125 21.59 -7.16 -8.19
N ALA A 126 22.02 -6.45 -7.14
CA ALA A 126 23.41 -6.48 -6.69
C ALA A 126 23.70 -7.60 -5.68
N CYS A 127 22.76 -7.86 -4.76
CA CYS A 127 23.04 -8.68 -3.58
C CYS A 127 22.40 -10.08 -3.61
N ASN A 128 21.30 -10.25 -4.33
CA ASN A 128 20.64 -11.54 -4.50
C ASN A 128 19.95 -11.62 -5.88
N PRO A 129 20.72 -11.76 -6.97
CA PRO A 129 20.19 -11.70 -8.34
C PRO A 129 19.43 -12.95 -8.77
N HIS A 130 19.47 -14.03 -7.98
CA HIS A 130 18.81 -15.30 -8.28
C HIS A 130 17.51 -15.52 -7.51
N ALA A 131 17.20 -14.64 -6.57
CA ALA A 131 15.91 -14.67 -5.89
C ALA A 131 14.78 -14.22 -6.83
N GLU A 132 13.58 -14.76 -6.61
CA GLU A 132 12.41 -14.48 -7.45
C GLU A 132 11.40 -13.58 -6.73
N ALA A 133 11.49 -13.45 -5.40
CA ALA A 133 10.47 -12.72 -4.64
C ALA A 133 10.65 -11.21 -4.77
N ASP A 134 9.62 -10.56 -5.29
CA ASP A 134 9.60 -9.12 -5.50
C ASP A 134 8.83 -8.40 -4.37
N TYR A 135 9.50 -8.12 -3.26
CA TYR A 135 8.87 -7.60 -2.04
C TYR A 135 9.31 -6.20 -1.61
N LEU A 136 10.41 -5.68 -2.17
CA LEU A 136 11.05 -4.46 -1.69
C LEU A 136 11.20 -3.44 -2.83
N ARG A 137 11.05 -2.16 -2.48
CA ARG A 137 11.35 -1.03 -3.36
C ARG A 137 12.16 0.03 -2.63
N ARG A 138 13.16 0.55 -3.32
CA ARG A 138 13.95 1.72 -2.91
C ARG A 138 13.16 2.99 -3.17
N ILE A 139 12.88 3.72 -2.09
CA ILE A 139 12.07 4.95 -2.07
C ILE A 139 12.83 6.09 -1.37
N PRO A 140 12.54 7.36 -1.65
CA PRO A 140 11.59 7.87 -2.64
C PRO A 140 12.08 7.66 -4.08
N CYS A 141 11.13 7.68 -5.00
CA CYS A 141 11.39 7.62 -6.43
C CYS A 141 11.49 9.05 -6.99
N GLU A 142 12.31 9.23 -8.02
CA GLU A 142 12.47 10.53 -8.68
C GLU A 142 11.13 10.99 -9.29
N LYS A 143 10.73 12.23 -9.02
CA LYS A 143 9.44 12.76 -9.49
C LYS A 143 9.31 12.64 -11.01
N GLY A 144 8.20 12.04 -11.45
CA GLY A 144 7.90 11.83 -12.87
C GLY A 144 8.68 10.70 -13.54
N LYS A 145 9.48 9.94 -12.77
CA LYS A 145 10.21 8.76 -13.24
C LYS A 145 9.81 7.53 -12.45
N LEU A 146 10.02 6.37 -13.05
CA LEU A 146 9.88 5.09 -12.37
C LEU A 146 10.89 4.95 -11.24
N CYS A 147 10.57 4.13 -10.26
CA CYS A 147 11.50 3.76 -9.21
C CYS A 147 12.69 2.98 -9.80
N VAL A 148 13.86 3.08 -9.17
CA VAL A 148 15.12 2.50 -9.67
C VAL A 148 15.10 0.97 -9.79
N ASP A 149 14.18 0.32 -9.08
CA ASP A 149 13.99 -1.14 -9.11
C ASP A 149 13.00 -1.59 -10.20
N GLU A 150 12.34 -0.65 -10.89
CA GLU A 150 11.43 -0.95 -11.99
C GLU A 150 12.20 -1.01 -13.31
N ASP A 151 12.42 -2.23 -13.79
CA ASP A 151 13.27 -2.49 -14.97
C ASP A 151 12.48 -2.50 -16.29
N THR A 152 11.20 -2.83 -16.22
CA THR A 152 10.32 -2.99 -17.39
C THR A 152 9.13 -2.06 -17.26
N ARG A 153 9.15 -0.96 -18.02
CA ARG A 153 8.13 0.10 -17.95
C ARG A 153 6.73 -0.42 -18.26
N GLU A 154 6.63 -1.42 -19.12
CA GLU A 154 5.38 -2.03 -19.58
C GLU A 154 4.64 -2.77 -18.45
N ASN A 155 5.36 -3.18 -17.39
CA ASN A 155 4.78 -3.88 -16.24
C ASN A 155 4.23 -2.91 -15.18
N VAL A 156 4.54 -1.61 -15.28
CA VAL A 156 4.09 -0.60 -14.33
C VAL A 156 2.73 -0.05 -14.75
N VAL A 157 1.81 0.06 -13.78
CA VAL A 157 0.49 0.66 -14.01
C VAL A 157 0.64 2.10 -14.49
N PRO A 158 0.02 2.50 -15.63
CA PRO A 158 0.16 3.84 -16.17
C PRO A 158 -0.16 4.94 -15.14
N GLY A 159 0.70 5.97 -15.08
CA GLY A 159 0.58 7.07 -14.12
C GLY A 159 1.18 6.78 -12.73
N SER A 160 1.76 5.60 -12.53
CA SER A 160 2.43 5.19 -11.29
C SER A 160 3.95 5.13 -11.46
N GLN A 161 4.69 5.22 -10.35
CA GLN A 161 6.15 5.09 -10.32
C GLN A 161 6.64 3.68 -10.02
N PHE A 162 5.84 2.86 -9.35
CA PHE A 162 6.12 1.45 -9.06
C PHE A 162 4.88 0.59 -9.18
N THR A 163 5.08 -0.72 -9.30
CA THR A 163 4.00 -1.72 -9.25
C THR A 163 4.53 -3.03 -8.67
N PHE A 164 3.85 -3.54 -7.65
CA PHE A 164 3.97 -4.93 -7.22
C PHE A 164 2.80 -5.72 -7.80
N VAL A 165 3.15 -6.84 -8.42
CA VAL A 165 2.18 -7.82 -8.91
C VAL A 165 2.08 -8.95 -7.90
N ILE A 166 0.90 -9.15 -7.34
CA ILE A 166 0.66 -10.27 -6.42
C ILE A 166 0.34 -11.51 -7.27
N SER A 167 1.40 -12.20 -7.67
CA SER A 167 1.37 -13.52 -8.29
C SER A 167 1.46 -14.62 -7.23
N ASP A 168 0.77 -15.74 -7.47
CA ASP A 168 0.74 -16.93 -6.59
C ASP A 168 0.12 -16.78 -5.19
N PRO A 169 -1.20 -16.57 -5.11
CA PRO A 169 -1.89 -17.24 -4.01
C PRO A 169 -2.99 -18.23 -4.41
N ASN A 170 -2.66 -19.53 -4.46
CA ASN A 170 -3.62 -20.65 -4.49
C ASN A 170 -4.79 -20.55 -3.48
N VAL A 171 -4.65 -19.72 -2.43
CA VAL A 171 -5.66 -19.41 -1.41
C VAL A 171 -5.64 -17.92 -1.06
N PRO A 172 -6.76 -17.25 -0.73
CA PRO A 172 -6.76 -15.85 -0.30
C PRO A 172 -5.78 -15.58 0.85
N ARG A 173 -4.98 -14.51 0.75
CA ARG A 173 -3.93 -14.19 1.73
C ARG A 173 -3.82 -12.70 2.01
N PHE A 174 -3.45 -12.39 3.25
CA PHE A 174 -3.13 -11.04 3.65
C PHE A 174 -1.68 -10.68 3.33
N TRP A 175 -1.53 -9.50 2.78
CA TRP A 175 -0.28 -8.82 2.52
C TRP A 175 -0.23 -7.53 3.33
N TYR A 176 0.97 -7.11 3.65
CA TYR A 176 1.25 -6.03 4.59
C TYR A 176 2.19 -5.04 3.92
N VAL A 177 1.78 -3.77 3.89
CA VAL A 177 2.55 -2.67 3.32
C VAL A 177 3.12 -1.84 4.46
N SER A 178 4.43 -1.61 4.42
CA SER A 178 5.14 -0.80 5.41
C SER A 178 6.32 -0.07 4.80
N MET A 179 6.74 1.02 5.44
CA MET A 179 7.96 1.75 5.13
C MET A 179 8.91 1.66 6.31
N VAL A 180 10.21 1.61 6.03
CA VAL A 180 11.25 1.59 7.05
C VAL A 180 12.45 2.41 6.59
N ALA A 181 13.03 3.17 7.52
CA ALA A 181 14.25 3.94 7.34
C ALA A 181 15.50 3.04 7.38
N CYS A 182 15.45 1.92 6.65
CA CYS A 182 16.58 1.02 6.43
C CYS A 182 16.94 1.02 4.94
N TYR A 183 18.22 0.89 4.64
CA TYR A 183 18.72 0.77 3.28
C TYR A 183 19.75 -0.37 3.19
N GLN A 184 19.80 -1.05 2.04
CA GLN A 184 20.82 -2.04 1.75
C GLN A 184 22.00 -1.37 1.07
N ASN A 185 23.20 -1.50 1.66
CA ASN A 185 24.43 -1.08 1.01
C ASN A 185 24.75 -2.06 -0.12
N VAL A 186 24.71 -1.60 -1.37
CA VAL A 186 24.91 -2.45 -2.56
C VAL A 186 26.33 -3.02 -2.68
N SER A 187 27.32 -2.45 -2.01
CA SER A 187 28.71 -2.93 -2.04
C SER A 187 28.98 -4.01 -0.98
N THR A 188 28.37 -3.90 0.20
CA THR A 188 28.57 -4.86 1.30
C THR A 188 27.43 -5.84 1.45
N CYS A 189 26.29 -5.58 0.82
CA CYS A 189 25.03 -6.31 0.97
C CYS A 189 24.54 -6.39 2.42
N GLN A 190 24.85 -5.37 3.22
CA GLN A 190 24.38 -5.24 4.59
C GLN A 190 23.33 -4.15 4.72
N TRP A 191 22.38 -4.37 5.62
CA TRP A 191 21.35 -3.40 5.95
C TRP A 191 21.82 -2.44 7.03
N HIS A 192 21.50 -1.17 6.81
CA HIS A 192 21.87 -0.07 7.69
C HIS A 192 20.67 0.83 7.94
N HIS A 193 20.66 1.46 9.11
CA HIS A 193 19.71 2.49 9.45
C HIS A 193 20.07 3.80 8.73
N TYR A 194 19.07 4.40 8.10
CA TYR A 194 19.17 5.73 7.55
C TYR A 194 19.10 6.78 8.67
N ASP A 195 20.24 7.07 9.26
CA ASP A 195 20.37 8.17 10.22
C ASP A 195 20.41 9.52 9.48
N TYR A 196 19.26 10.17 9.37
CA TYR A 196 19.12 11.46 8.65
C TYR A 196 20.07 12.53 9.17
N ARG A 197 20.45 12.50 10.45
CA ARG A 197 21.31 13.51 11.09
C ARG A 197 22.72 13.53 10.50
N LYS A 198 23.13 12.46 9.81
CA LYS A 198 24.41 12.39 9.10
C LYS A 198 24.38 13.12 7.74
N PHE A 199 23.19 13.40 7.20
CA PHE A 199 23.00 13.86 5.81
C PHE A 199 22.19 15.15 5.69
N HIS A 200 21.26 15.39 6.63
CA HIS A 200 20.30 16.48 6.59
C HIS A 200 20.17 17.15 7.95
N THR A 201 19.84 18.43 7.96
CA THR A 201 19.59 19.21 9.18
C THR A 201 18.26 18.82 9.84
N ASP A 202 17.23 18.61 9.02
CA ASP A 202 15.88 18.23 9.45
C ASP A 202 15.51 16.86 8.87
N PRO A 203 14.63 16.08 9.54
CA PRO A 203 14.18 14.78 9.02
C PRO A 203 13.51 14.91 7.64
N PRO A 204 14.04 14.25 6.59
CA PRO A 204 13.34 14.15 5.31
C PRO A 204 11.96 13.52 5.43
N SER A 205 11.00 14.09 4.71
CA SER A 205 9.64 13.57 4.60
C SER A 205 9.44 12.90 3.23
N ILE A 206 8.79 11.74 3.21
CA ILE A 206 8.47 10.98 2.00
C ILE A 206 6.95 10.97 1.85
N ASP A 207 6.45 11.58 0.78
CA ASP A 207 5.04 11.66 0.45
C ASP A 207 4.66 10.44 -0.39
N TYR A 208 3.54 9.79 -0.05
CA TYR A 208 3.06 8.61 -0.75
C TYR A 208 1.59 8.71 -1.14
N ASP A 209 1.29 8.11 -2.29
CA ASP A 209 -0.04 7.89 -2.83
C ASP A 209 -0.07 6.48 -3.45
N ILE A 210 -0.67 5.52 -2.75
CA ILE A 210 -0.59 4.09 -3.06
C ILE A 210 -2.00 3.52 -3.16
N THR A 211 -2.25 2.78 -4.23
CA THR A 211 -3.50 2.06 -4.45
C THR A 211 -3.28 0.55 -4.38
N LEU A 212 -4.20 -0.15 -3.70
CA LEU A 212 -4.25 -1.60 -3.62
C LEU A 212 -5.55 -2.08 -4.24
N VAL A 213 -5.47 -3.06 -5.14
CA VAL A 213 -6.65 -3.63 -5.82
C VAL A 213 -6.51 -5.13 -6.00
N ASN A 214 -7.63 -5.83 -5.88
CA ASN A 214 -7.74 -7.19 -6.41
C ASN A 214 -7.85 -7.14 -7.94
N GLY A 215 -7.35 -8.19 -8.62
CA GLY A 215 -7.38 -8.28 -10.07
C GLY A 215 -6.52 -7.21 -10.79
N ASN A 216 -6.53 -7.23 -12.12
CA ASN A 216 -5.65 -6.37 -12.92
C ASN A 216 -6.28 -4.98 -13.20
N PRO A 217 -5.66 -3.87 -12.74
CA PRO A 217 -6.19 -2.51 -12.93
C PRO A 217 -6.23 -2.07 -14.40
N ASN A 218 -5.41 -2.66 -15.27
CA ASN A 218 -5.40 -2.35 -16.70
C ASN A 218 -6.60 -2.95 -17.45
N ARG A 219 -7.38 -3.85 -16.83
CA ARG A 219 -8.62 -4.41 -17.39
C ARG A 219 -9.81 -3.51 -17.09
N GLN A 220 -9.93 -2.43 -17.86
CA GLN A 220 -10.99 -1.41 -17.71
C GLN A 220 -12.42 -1.95 -17.92
N THR A 221 -12.60 -3.06 -18.66
CA THR A 221 -13.92 -3.57 -19.07
C THR A 221 -14.74 -4.24 -17.96
N LEU A 222 -14.10 -4.72 -16.88
CA LEU A 222 -14.80 -5.36 -15.73
C LEU A 222 -15.07 -4.37 -14.58
N SER A 223 -14.25 -3.32 -14.46
CA SER A 223 -14.43 -2.24 -13.48
C SER A 223 -15.68 -1.39 -13.74
N LEU A 224 -16.21 -1.42 -14.97
CA LEU A 224 -17.44 -0.70 -15.34
C LEU A 224 -18.71 -1.26 -14.67
N PHE A 225 -18.74 -2.55 -14.32
CA PHE A 225 -19.93 -3.18 -13.75
C PHE A 225 -19.95 -3.19 -12.23
N ASN A 226 -18.77 -3.15 -11.57
CA ASN A 226 -18.68 -2.99 -10.11
C ASN A 226 -17.25 -2.57 -9.68
N PRO A 227 -16.95 -1.26 -9.71
CA PRO A 227 -15.60 -0.76 -9.37
C PRO A 227 -15.23 -1.04 -7.91
N LEU A 228 -16.23 -1.14 -7.02
CA LEU A 228 -16.01 -1.33 -5.59
C LEU A 228 -15.45 -2.73 -5.25
N LEU A 229 -15.76 -3.77 -6.04
CA LEU A 229 -15.29 -5.14 -5.78
C LEU A 229 -13.77 -5.26 -5.72
N PHE A 230 -13.04 -4.46 -6.52
CA PHE A 230 -11.60 -4.57 -6.62
C PHE A 230 -10.86 -3.81 -5.51
N HIS A 231 -11.45 -2.73 -4.99
CA HIS A 231 -10.79 -1.85 -4.01
C HIS A 231 -10.97 -2.27 -2.54
N PHE A 232 -11.75 -3.31 -2.26
CA PHE A 232 -11.92 -3.86 -0.92
C PHE A 232 -11.05 -5.09 -0.70
N SER A 233 -10.53 -5.24 0.52
CA SER A 233 -9.87 -6.48 0.96
C SER A 233 -10.89 -7.63 0.96
N PHE A 234 -10.47 -8.87 0.72
CA PHE A 234 -11.40 -10.01 0.61
C PHE A 234 -12.29 -10.21 1.84
N ASP A 235 -11.81 -9.84 3.04
CA ASP A 235 -12.56 -9.92 4.30
C ASP A 235 -13.64 -8.83 4.44
N GLN A 236 -13.61 -7.81 3.58
CA GLN A 236 -14.61 -6.75 3.49
C GLN A 236 -15.52 -6.92 2.27
N GLN A 237 -15.11 -7.68 1.27
CA GLN A 237 -15.96 -8.04 0.14
C GLN A 237 -17.15 -8.90 0.64
N ASN A 238 -18.36 -8.56 0.19
CA ASN A 238 -19.63 -9.18 0.60
C ASN A 238 -20.04 -9.03 2.08
N THR A 239 -19.46 -8.08 2.83
CA THR A 239 -19.91 -7.76 4.20
C THR A 239 -21.11 -6.79 4.26
N LEU A 240 -21.77 -6.54 3.11
CA LEU A 240 -23.07 -5.88 3.03
C LEU A 240 -24.18 -6.93 3.23
N GLU A 241 -24.27 -7.50 4.43
CA GLU A 241 -25.49 -8.13 4.97
C GLU A 241 -25.98 -7.33 6.16
#